data_AF-A0A255YW61-F1
#
_entry.id   AF-A0A255YW61-F1
#
_cell.length_a   1.000
_cell.length_b   1.000
_cell.length_c   1.000
_cell.angle_alpha   90.00
_cell.angle_beta   90.00
_cell.angle_gamma   90.00
#
_symmetry.space_group_name_H-M   'P 1'
#
loop_
_entity.id
_entity.type
_entity.pdbx_description
1 polymer ?
#
loop_
_entity_poly.entity_id
_entity_poly.type
_entity_poly.pdbx_seq_one_letter_code
_entity_poly.pdbx_strand_id
1 'polypeptide(L)'
;MTTPRPQAAPGRSLTGTSSAERLTGTMDDDTLNGAAGNDTLDGGDGNDLVVFDHLLAINTGLTLTISTDRISITGGEVDTLISIEQVHLTGTRFSDVITGSDRPEKLDGLTGADTIAGGPGDDTIIGGANVDSLTGGEGRDQFWFYGPDAGGYDRITDFNTEDALLFHRNTGGQWLWLPISAVSPGTGAGLLAGQVHVQVITGGVQLLIGLDDSAGFDMGVGLAGTYVLTDFEAVAGQVRLATARNLTGTAGDDLLLGSRFADTLSAGAGDDRLFGGAGADVLTGGPGIDAAGMKLAFAEVTISRLPDGSTQVTTMEAGLAVTDRLIDMELLYLSDRVVLLTPAATEAPTAGLVLGFSEAGYLAANPDVAAAVAAGGFASGLAHYNAFGKGEARSTTVLFDPDWYLARNPDVAVAVAQRATTALDHYLINGWREGRDPSAAFDTSAYLDRNPDVAVAGVNPLVHFIGWGMNEGRIITAADSAWIG
;
A
#
# COMPACT_ATOMS: atom_id res chain seq x y z
N MET A 1 19.21 -35.62 42.08
CA MET A 1 17.91 -35.11 41.61
C MET A 1 17.69 -33.76 42.29
N THR A 2 18.05 -32.68 41.61
CA THR A 2 17.64 -31.33 42.00
C THR A 2 16.14 -31.23 41.70
N THR A 3 15.34 -30.99 42.73
CA THR A 3 13.91 -30.68 42.56
C THR A 3 13.79 -29.51 41.59
N PRO A 4 12.91 -29.57 40.57
CA PRO A 4 12.60 -28.39 39.77
C PRO A 4 12.16 -27.27 40.72
N ARG A 5 12.71 -26.07 40.54
CA ARG A 5 12.21 -24.86 41.22
C ARG A 5 10.70 -24.80 40.93
N PRO A 6 9.82 -24.63 41.93
CA PRO A 6 8.41 -24.43 41.65
C PRO A 6 8.27 -23.25 40.69
N GLN A 7 7.45 -23.44 39.66
CA GLN A 7 7.06 -22.39 38.73
C GLN A 7 6.60 -21.18 39.56
N ALA A 8 7.24 -20.02 39.37
CA ALA A 8 6.84 -18.77 40.01
C ALA A 8 5.33 -18.59 39.83
N ALA A 9 4.61 -18.20 40.88
CA ALA A 9 3.19 -17.92 40.74
C ALA A 9 3.06 -16.73 39.77
N PRO A 10 1.97 -16.66 38.98
CA PRO A 10 1.72 -15.43 38.24
C PRO A 10 1.52 -14.30 39.26
N GLY A 11 2.11 -13.13 39.00
CA GLY A 11 1.85 -11.94 39.81
C GLY A 11 0.37 -11.56 39.84
N ARG A 12 0.01 -10.74 40.81
CA ARG A 12 -1.35 -10.36 41.16
C ARG A 12 -1.74 -9.05 40.50
N SER A 13 -3.03 -8.94 40.21
CA SER A 13 -3.67 -7.67 39.92
C SER A 13 -4.47 -7.23 41.14
N LEU A 14 -4.12 -6.09 41.72
CA LEU A 14 -4.72 -5.54 42.93
C LEU A 14 -5.39 -4.21 42.60
N THR A 15 -6.66 -4.05 43.00
CA THR A 15 -7.41 -2.81 42.80
C THR A 15 -8.00 -2.34 44.12
N GLY A 16 -7.75 -1.08 44.47
CA GLY A 16 -8.29 -0.41 45.65
C GLY A 16 -9.70 0.15 45.42
N THR A 17 -10.13 1.01 46.33
CA THR A 17 -11.40 1.73 46.29
C THR A 17 -11.15 3.23 46.25
N SER A 18 -12.18 4.06 46.45
CA SER A 18 -12.01 5.52 46.52
C SER A 18 -11.48 6.02 47.88
N SER A 19 -10.90 5.14 48.70
CA SER A 19 -10.48 5.43 50.08
C SER A 19 -8.96 5.32 50.16
N ALA A 20 -8.34 6.01 51.10
CA ALA A 20 -6.90 5.85 51.34
C ALA A 20 -6.59 4.42 51.83
N GLU A 21 -5.88 3.65 51.03
CA GLU A 21 -5.59 2.24 51.22
C GLU A 21 -4.11 1.92 51.10
N ARG A 22 -3.73 0.74 51.58
CA ARG A 22 -2.39 0.18 51.33
C ARG A 22 -2.54 -1.12 50.57
N LEU A 23 -2.03 -1.15 49.34
CA LEU A 23 -1.92 -2.33 48.52
C LEU A 23 -0.47 -2.84 48.63
N THR A 24 -0.30 -4.14 48.83
CA THR A 24 1.02 -4.76 48.91
C THR A 24 1.03 -5.99 48.00
N GLY A 25 1.93 -5.96 47.02
CA GLY A 25 2.21 -7.05 46.11
C GLY A 25 2.99 -8.17 46.80
N THR A 26 3.65 -8.96 45.98
CA THR A 26 4.23 -10.26 46.27
C THR A 26 5.72 -10.24 45.98
N MET A 27 6.28 -11.35 45.49
CA MET A 27 7.66 -11.40 45.02
C MET A 27 7.72 -11.64 43.49
N ASP A 28 6.56 -11.56 42.84
CA ASP A 28 6.34 -11.83 41.42
C ASP A 28 5.79 -10.53 40.79
N ASP A 29 5.94 -10.34 39.48
CA ASP A 29 5.55 -9.10 38.76
C ASP A 29 4.04 -8.76 38.93
N ASP A 30 3.73 -7.81 39.81
CA ASP A 30 2.38 -7.41 40.18
C ASP A 30 1.87 -6.19 39.39
N THR A 31 0.55 -6.01 39.35
CA THR A 31 -0.11 -4.82 38.81
C THR A 31 -1.03 -4.21 39.88
N LEU A 32 -0.76 -2.97 40.28
CA LEU A 32 -1.47 -2.28 41.35
C LEU A 32 -2.25 -1.08 40.79
N ASN A 33 -3.51 -0.92 41.18
CA ASN A 33 -4.32 0.26 40.89
C ASN A 33 -4.97 0.72 42.20
N GLY A 34 -4.58 1.88 42.72
CA GLY A 34 -5.15 2.44 43.95
C GLY A 34 -6.62 2.83 43.82
N ALA A 35 -7.05 3.14 42.59
CA ALA A 35 -8.22 3.96 42.28
C ALA A 35 -8.04 5.38 42.87
N ALA A 36 -9.08 5.97 43.45
CA ALA A 36 -9.03 7.34 43.95
C ALA A 36 -8.69 7.36 45.44
N GLY A 37 -8.10 8.44 45.94
CA GLY A 37 -7.67 8.55 47.34
C GLY A 37 -6.16 8.64 47.46
N ASN A 38 -5.67 8.72 48.69
CA ASN A 38 -4.24 8.79 48.94
C ASN A 38 -3.73 7.40 49.33
N ASP A 39 -3.28 6.64 48.35
CA ASP A 39 -2.91 5.26 48.53
C ASP A 39 -1.42 5.06 48.83
N THR A 40 -1.10 3.88 49.34
CA THR A 40 0.26 3.38 49.44
C THR A 40 0.35 2.09 48.64
N LEU A 41 1.03 2.14 47.50
CA LEU A 41 1.20 1.04 46.56
C LEU A 41 2.61 0.49 46.72
N ASP A 42 2.71 -0.73 47.23
CA ASP A 42 3.98 -1.42 47.49
C ASP A 42 4.07 -2.66 46.60
N GLY A 43 4.91 -2.65 45.57
CA GLY A 43 5.03 -3.74 44.60
C GLY A 43 5.65 -5.00 45.21
N GLY A 44 6.69 -4.81 46.02
CA GLY A 44 7.43 -5.91 46.65
C GLY A 44 8.73 -6.20 45.89
N ASP A 45 9.02 -7.49 45.67
CA ASP A 45 10.08 -7.87 44.73
C ASP A 45 9.42 -8.19 43.38
N GLY A 46 10.09 -7.91 42.26
CA GLY A 46 9.54 -8.17 40.94
C GLY A 46 9.79 -7.01 40.00
N ASN A 47 9.14 -7.04 38.84
CA ASN A 47 8.95 -5.87 37.99
C ASN A 47 7.49 -5.45 38.06
N ASP A 48 7.19 -4.49 38.94
CA ASP A 48 5.83 -4.14 39.32
C ASP A 48 5.31 -2.92 38.55
N LEU A 49 4.03 -2.99 38.16
CA LEU A 49 3.33 -1.96 37.40
C LEU A 49 2.27 -1.27 38.27
N VAL A 50 2.29 0.06 38.31
CA VAL A 50 1.14 0.85 38.78
C VAL A 50 0.31 1.32 37.59
N VAL A 51 -1.01 1.11 37.67
CA VAL A 51 -1.99 1.63 36.72
C VAL A 51 -2.79 2.73 37.39
N PHE A 52 -2.74 3.93 36.82
CA PHE A 52 -3.41 5.13 37.30
C PHE A 52 -4.35 5.65 36.21
N ASP A 53 -5.60 5.15 36.21
CA ASP A 53 -6.56 5.33 35.11
C ASP A 53 -7.97 5.80 35.57
N HIS A 54 -8.16 6.08 36.85
CA HIS A 54 -9.47 6.38 37.42
C HIS A 54 -9.97 7.80 37.10
N LEU A 55 -9.17 8.61 36.39
CA LEU A 55 -9.43 10.01 36.09
C LEU A 55 -10.40 10.25 34.93
N LEU A 56 -10.83 9.20 34.23
CA LEU A 56 -11.76 9.27 33.10
C LEU A 56 -13.10 9.95 33.44
N ALA A 57 -13.50 9.97 34.71
CA ALA A 57 -14.73 10.61 35.17
C ALA A 57 -14.57 12.11 35.53
N ILE A 58 -13.34 12.63 35.52
CA ILE A 58 -13.03 14.03 35.83
C ILE A 58 -13.31 14.90 34.61
N ASN A 59 -14.03 16.01 34.83
CA ASN A 59 -14.52 16.88 33.76
C ASN A 59 -13.71 18.19 33.61
N THR A 60 -12.42 18.15 33.94
CA THR A 60 -11.48 19.28 33.84
C THR A 60 -10.08 18.72 33.65
N GLY A 61 -9.21 19.50 33.00
CA GLY A 61 -7.79 19.19 32.93
C GLY A 61 -7.12 19.32 34.29
N LEU A 62 -6.03 18.57 34.47
CA LEU A 62 -5.29 18.39 35.71
C LEU A 62 -3.79 18.59 35.49
N THR A 63 -3.06 18.80 36.58
CA THR A 63 -1.59 18.76 36.60
C THR A 63 -1.15 17.57 37.42
N LEU A 64 -0.55 16.59 36.73
CA LEU A 64 -0.10 15.32 37.26
C LEU A 64 1.42 15.27 37.29
N THR A 65 1.97 14.73 38.37
CA THR A 65 3.41 14.55 38.51
C THR A 65 3.71 13.20 39.11
N ILE A 66 4.53 12.42 38.40
CA ILE A 66 5.18 11.22 38.88
C ILE A 66 6.56 11.62 39.39
N SER A 67 6.91 11.14 40.56
CA SER A 67 8.22 11.32 41.20
C SER A 67 8.69 9.96 41.70
N THR A 68 9.94 9.84 42.13
CA THR A 68 10.55 8.57 42.55
C THR A 68 9.69 7.76 43.54
N ASP A 69 8.95 8.42 44.44
CA ASP A 69 8.13 7.74 45.45
C ASP A 69 6.65 8.15 45.45
N ARG A 70 6.19 8.95 44.48
CA ARG A 70 4.79 9.44 44.49
C ARG A 70 4.20 9.65 43.10
N ILE A 71 2.88 9.47 43.00
CA ILE A 71 2.03 10.07 41.96
C ILE A 71 1.19 11.15 42.63
N SER A 72 1.10 12.34 42.05
CA SER A 72 0.40 13.47 42.65
C SER A 72 -0.43 14.24 41.63
N ILE A 73 -1.62 14.65 42.08
CA ILE A 73 -2.47 15.61 41.36
C ILE A 73 -2.40 16.93 42.11
N THR A 74 -2.11 18.03 41.40
CA THR A 74 -2.01 19.36 42.02
C THR A 74 -3.31 19.75 42.70
N GLY A 75 -3.27 19.91 44.03
CA GLY A 75 -4.44 20.24 44.85
C GLY A 75 -5.42 19.08 45.08
N GLY A 76 -5.05 17.86 44.68
CA GLY A 76 -5.84 16.64 44.77
C GLY A 76 -5.16 15.56 45.61
N GLU A 77 -5.25 14.33 45.12
CA GLU A 77 -4.74 13.15 45.79
C GLU A 77 -3.23 12.95 45.57
N VAL A 78 -2.64 12.15 46.46
CA VAL A 78 -1.21 11.84 46.45
C VAL A 78 -0.99 10.39 46.87
N ASP A 79 -0.62 9.56 45.89
CA ASP A 79 -0.24 8.17 46.11
C ASP A 79 1.23 8.03 46.43
N THR A 80 1.56 7.07 47.28
CA THR A 80 2.93 6.71 47.63
C THR A 80 3.31 5.42 46.93
N LEU A 81 4.43 5.42 46.23
CA LEU A 81 4.99 4.29 45.50
C LEU A 81 6.17 3.70 46.26
N ILE A 82 6.16 2.39 46.47
CA ILE A 82 7.23 1.64 47.12
C ILE A 82 7.55 0.44 46.24
N SER A 83 8.82 0.26 45.86
CA SER A 83 9.28 -0.82 44.97
C SER A 83 8.39 -0.96 43.73
N ILE A 84 8.30 0.11 42.93
CA ILE A 84 7.53 0.14 41.68
C ILE A 84 8.47 0.49 40.53
N GLU A 85 8.54 -0.37 39.53
CA GLU A 85 9.42 -0.21 38.37
C GLU A 85 8.74 0.53 37.22
N GLN A 86 7.42 0.38 37.05
CA GLN A 86 6.68 0.94 35.91
C GLN A 86 5.41 1.65 36.34
N VAL A 87 5.04 2.72 35.62
CA VAL A 87 3.77 3.43 35.81
C VAL A 87 3.07 3.62 34.47
N HIS A 88 1.80 3.24 34.42
CA HIS A 88 0.88 3.63 33.35
C HIS A 88 -0.07 4.69 33.90
N LEU A 89 0.04 5.92 33.39
CA LEU A 89 -0.79 7.04 33.77
C LEU A 89 -1.67 7.43 32.58
N THR A 90 -2.97 7.46 32.83
CA THR A 90 -3.96 7.98 31.88
C THR A 90 -4.54 9.27 32.44
N GLY A 91 -4.45 10.33 31.63
CA GLY A 91 -5.01 11.64 31.92
C GLY A 91 -6.54 11.66 31.90
N THR A 92 -7.07 12.87 31.80
CA THR A 92 -8.49 13.16 31.64
C THR A 92 -8.84 13.25 30.16
N ARG A 93 -10.06 13.71 29.84
CA ARG A 93 -10.47 14.00 28.46
C ARG A 93 -10.31 15.48 28.12
N PHE A 94 -9.50 16.21 28.88
CA PHE A 94 -9.31 17.65 28.81
C PHE A 94 -7.82 17.95 28.92
N SER A 95 -7.41 19.16 28.51
CA SER A 95 -6.02 19.61 28.55
C SER A 95 -5.32 19.40 29.90
N ASP A 96 -4.46 18.39 29.93
CA ASP A 96 -3.67 17.99 31.09
C ASP A 96 -2.21 18.48 30.98
N VAL A 97 -1.55 18.56 32.13
CA VAL A 97 -0.11 18.72 32.23
C VAL A 97 0.44 17.51 32.97
N ILE A 98 1.16 16.64 32.28
CA ILE A 98 1.72 15.40 32.81
C ILE A 98 3.24 15.52 32.84
N THR A 99 3.83 15.24 33.99
CA THR A 99 5.30 15.16 34.16
C THR A 99 5.64 13.80 34.75
N GLY A 100 6.39 12.98 34.01
CA GLY A 100 6.90 11.69 34.45
C GLY A 100 8.19 11.80 35.26
N SER A 101 8.86 10.67 35.47
CA SER A 101 10.02 10.54 36.34
C SER A 101 11.21 9.90 35.65
N ASP A 102 12.14 9.29 36.41
CA ASP A 102 13.34 8.65 35.90
C ASP A 102 13.17 7.14 35.64
N ARG A 103 11.96 6.62 35.80
CA ARG A 103 11.61 5.22 35.51
C ARG A 103 10.83 5.14 34.18
N PRO A 104 10.71 3.96 33.56
CA PRO A 104 9.88 3.78 32.37
C PRO A 104 8.40 4.02 32.66
N GLU A 105 7.79 4.95 31.93
CA GLU A 105 6.37 5.25 32.03
C GLU A 105 5.61 5.10 30.72
N LYS A 106 4.32 4.80 30.85
CA LYS A 106 3.34 4.99 29.77
C LYS A 106 2.43 6.14 30.13
N LEU A 107 2.50 7.22 29.37
CA LEU A 107 1.74 8.44 29.58
C LEU A 107 0.72 8.62 28.44
N ASP A 108 -0.56 8.66 28.78
CA ASP A 108 -1.67 8.78 27.81
C ASP A 108 -2.55 10.00 28.13
N GLY A 109 -2.51 11.01 27.27
CA GLY A 109 -3.30 12.25 27.40
C GLY A 109 -4.77 12.12 26.96
N LEU A 110 -5.10 11.08 26.18
CA LEU A 110 -6.41 10.83 25.59
C LEU A 110 -6.91 11.90 24.61
N THR A 111 -7.61 12.93 25.10
CA THR A 111 -8.20 13.97 24.27
C THR A 111 -8.01 15.29 24.98
N GLY A 112 -7.80 16.37 24.26
CA GLY A 112 -7.48 17.65 24.89
C GLY A 112 -6.16 18.15 24.33
N ALA A 113 -5.85 19.43 24.53
CA ALA A 113 -4.53 19.92 24.16
C ALA A 113 -3.60 19.71 25.36
N ASP A 114 -2.87 18.60 25.36
CA ASP A 114 -2.10 18.12 26.51
C ASP A 114 -0.65 18.57 26.45
N THR A 115 -0.02 18.69 27.61
CA THR A 115 1.44 18.90 27.74
C THR A 115 2.03 17.74 28.51
N ILE A 116 2.81 16.89 27.84
CA ILE A 116 3.37 15.67 28.41
C ILE A 116 4.90 15.75 28.36
N ALA A 117 5.54 15.55 29.50
CA ALA A 117 6.98 15.36 29.63
C ALA A 117 7.27 14.00 30.27
N GLY A 118 7.98 13.12 29.57
CA GLY A 118 8.37 11.79 30.05
C GLY A 118 9.36 11.88 31.20
N GLY A 119 10.55 12.41 30.94
CA GLY A 119 11.60 12.54 31.94
C GLY A 119 12.85 11.78 31.49
N PRO A 120 13.73 11.35 32.40
CA PRO A 120 14.92 10.59 32.02
C PRO A 120 14.70 9.08 31.74
N GLY A 121 13.47 8.58 31.82
CA GLY A 121 13.12 7.17 31.64
C GLY A 121 13.05 6.72 30.17
N ASP A 122 12.88 5.41 29.93
CA ASP A 122 12.52 4.92 28.59
C ASP A 122 10.98 4.98 28.47
N ASP A 123 10.44 6.10 27.96
CA ASP A 123 9.01 6.39 28.08
C ASP A 123 8.20 6.05 26.83
N THR A 124 6.91 5.78 27.03
CA THR A 124 5.89 5.66 25.98
C THR A 124 4.89 6.78 26.12
N ILE A 125 4.90 7.71 25.18
CA ILE A 125 4.08 8.92 25.20
C ILE A 125 3.00 8.83 24.11
N ILE A 126 1.74 8.98 24.54
CA ILE A 126 0.55 9.05 23.71
C ILE A 126 -0.10 10.39 24.01
N GLY A 127 0.00 11.36 23.09
CA GLY A 127 -0.72 12.63 23.20
C GLY A 127 -2.23 12.38 23.12
N GLY A 128 -2.63 11.71 22.03
CA GLY A 128 -4.01 11.36 21.78
C GLY A 128 -4.61 12.30 20.76
N ALA A 129 -5.90 12.62 20.89
CA ALA A 129 -6.57 13.54 19.97
C ALA A 129 -6.38 15.00 20.41
N ASN A 130 -6.34 15.89 19.41
CA ASN A 130 -6.11 17.34 19.51
C ASN A 130 -4.66 17.74 19.23
N VAL A 131 -4.12 18.75 19.90
CA VAL A 131 -2.80 19.31 19.60
C VAL A 131 -2.00 19.25 20.88
N ASP A 132 -1.06 18.34 20.91
CA ASP A 132 -0.31 18.05 22.13
C ASP A 132 1.12 18.58 22.05
N SER A 133 1.69 18.92 23.20
CA SER A 133 3.10 19.25 23.36
C SER A 133 3.79 18.12 24.11
N LEU A 134 4.61 17.36 23.40
CA LEU A 134 5.24 16.14 23.89
C LEU A 134 6.74 16.36 24.05
N THR A 135 7.29 15.90 25.16
CA THR A 135 8.73 15.96 25.48
C THR A 135 9.13 14.60 26.00
N GLY A 136 10.07 13.93 25.33
CA GLY A 136 10.55 12.61 25.76
C GLY A 136 11.44 12.75 26.98
N GLY A 137 12.53 13.50 26.81
CA GLY A 137 13.58 13.72 27.80
C GLY A 137 14.84 12.94 27.44
N GLU A 138 15.50 12.37 28.45
CA GLU A 138 16.62 11.44 28.22
C GLU A 138 16.05 10.02 28.18
N GLY A 139 16.69 9.09 27.46
CA GLY A 139 16.21 7.72 27.35
C GLY A 139 15.72 7.39 25.96
N ARG A 140 15.21 6.16 25.78
CA ARG A 140 14.67 5.67 24.51
C ARG A 140 13.17 5.84 24.48
N ASP A 141 12.73 7.04 24.11
CA ASP A 141 11.32 7.39 24.14
C ASP A 141 10.57 6.95 22.90
N GLN A 142 9.30 6.66 23.08
CA GLN A 142 8.40 6.23 22.03
C GLN A 142 7.19 7.16 21.97
N PHE A 143 7.02 7.84 20.83
CA PHE A 143 5.83 8.67 20.58
C PHE A 143 4.85 7.90 19.68
N TRP A 144 3.67 7.62 20.21
CA TRP A 144 2.68 6.76 19.56
C TRP A 144 1.49 7.55 19.04
N PHE A 145 1.13 7.31 17.78
CA PHE A 145 0.04 7.98 17.07
C PHE A 145 -0.99 6.96 16.57
N TYR A 146 -2.26 7.16 16.93
CA TYR A 146 -3.35 6.21 16.70
C TYR A 146 -4.38 6.76 15.69
N GLY A 147 -4.11 6.61 14.39
CA GLY A 147 -5.07 6.95 13.32
C GLY A 147 -5.21 8.46 13.03
N PRO A 148 -6.10 8.87 12.10
CA PRO A 148 -6.26 10.27 11.75
C PRO A 148 -7.00 11.01 12.86
N ASP A 149 -6.27 11.74 13.69
CA ASP A 149 -6.86 12.62 14.69
C ASP A 149 -7.55 13.81 14.02
N ALA A 150 -8.80 14.07 14.43
CA ALA A 150 -9.60 15.20 13.95
C ALA A 150 -9.18 16.54 14.58
N GLY A 151 -7.96 16.63 15.13
CA GLY A 151 -7.63 17.52 16.23
C GLY A 151 -6.49 18.53 16.00
N GLY A 152 -5.58 18.26 15.06
CA GLY A 152 -4.43 19.14 14.76
C GLY A 152 -3.11 18.37 14.63
N TYR A 153 -1.98 19.04 14.89
CA TYR A 153 -0.63 18.47 14.79
C TYR A 153 0.09 18.54 16.12
N ASP A 154 0.55 17.41 16.64
CA ASP A 154 1.36 17.38 17.86
C ASP A 154 2.75 17.98 17.63
N ARG A 155 3.32 18.51 18.70
CA ARG A 155 4.66 19.05 18.74
C ARG A 155 5.51 18.24 19.71
N ILE A 156 6.44 17.46 19.17
CA ILE A 156 7.52 16.87 19.96
C ILE A 156 8.65 17.89 20.09
N THR A 157 9.13 18.15 21.31
CA THR A 157 9.98 19.31 21.60
C THR A 157 11.48 19.02 21.64
N ASP A 158 11.90 17.77 21.79
CA ASP A 158 13.28 17.40 22.13
C ASP A 158 13.81 16.11 21.48
N PHE A 159 13.28 15.75 20.31
CA PHE A 159 13.72 14.58 19.53
C PHE A 159 15.23 14.34 19.59
N ASN A 160 15.61 13.13 19.95
CA ASN A 160 16.97 12.64 19.98
C ASN A 160 17.11 11.32 19.16
N THR A 161 18.31 10.74 19.14
CA THR A 161 18.61 9.54 18.32
C THR A 161 18.22 8.22 18.97
N GLU A 162 17.87 8.23 20.24
CA GLU A 162 17.42 7.08 21.02
C GLU A 162 15.90 6.90 20.92
N ASP A 163 15.18 7.94 20.48
CA ASP A 163 13.74 7.95 20.31
C ASP A 163 13.22 7.21 19.08
N ALA A 164 11.91 6.91 19.10
CA ALA A 164 11.18 6.34 17.98
C ALA A 164 9.79 6.95 17.80
N LEU A 165 9.34 6.99 16.54
CA LEU A 165 7.96 7.29 16.18
C LEU A 165 7.21 6.01 15.81
N LEU A 166 6.03 5.81 16.40
CA LEU A 166 5.18 4.65 16.14
C LEU A 166 3.82 5.11 15.62
N PHE A 167 3.49 4.70 14.40
CA PHE A 167 2.20 4.98 13.79
C PHE A 167 1.38 3.70 13.69
N HIS A 168 0.16 3.71 14.24
CA HIS A 168 -0.80 2.63 14.05
C HIS A 168 -1.40 2.70 12.63
N ARG A 169 -1.23 1.65 11.82
CA ARG A 169 -1.89 1.58 10.50
C ARG A 169 -3.32 1.08 10.65
N ASN A 170 -4.28 1.88 10.20
CA ASN A 170 -5.70 1.52 10.19
C ASN A 170 -6.02 0.33 9.24
N THR A 171 -5.16 0.05 8.26
CA THR A 171 -5.27 -1.13 7.38
C THR A 171 -4.35 -2.25 7.88
N GLY A 172 -4.96 -3.34 8.37
CA GLY A 172 -4.25 -4.57 8.74
C GLY A 172 -3.71 -4.65 10.18
N GLY A 173 -3.90 -3.61 11.01
CA GLY A 173 -3.52 -3.62 12.44
C GLY A 173 -2.01 -3.72 12.66
N GLN A 174 -1.21 -3.33 11.67
CA GLN A 174 0.25 -3.38 11.75
C GLN A 174 0.83 -2.05 12.22
N TRP A 175 1.81 -2.12 13.11
CA TRP A 175 2.60 -0.97 13.54
C TRP A 175 3.63 -0.58 12.48
N LEU A 176 3.81 0.71 12.28
CA LEU A 176 4.94 1.26 11.56
C LEU A 176 5.89 1.88 12.59
N TRP A 177 7.04 1.23 12.78
CA TRP A 177 8.13 1.73 13.61
C TRP A 177 9.09 2.51 12.73
N LEU A 178 9.25 3.81 13.00
CA LEU A 178 10.23 4.69 12.38
C LEU A 178 11.35 5.03 13.38
N PRO A 179 12.47 4.27 13.40
CA PRO A 179 13.61 4.58 14.25
C PRO A 179 14.37 5.81 13.74
N ILE A 180 14.78 6.67 14.66
CA ILE A 180 15.56 7.87 14.36
C ILE A 180 17.05 7.51 14.38
N SER A 181 17.77 7.86 13.32
CA SER A 181 19.20 7.54 13.13
C SER A 181 20.13 8.73 13.33
N ALA A 182 19.59 9.94 13.17
CA ALA A 182 20.30 11.19 13.39
C ALA A 182 19.29 12.31 13.57
N VAL A 183 19.55 13.21 14.53
CA VAL A 183 18.91 14.52 14.59
C VAL A 183 20.03 15.55 14.44
N SER A 184 19.89 16.44 13.45
CA SER A 184 20.91 17.46 13.18
C SER A 184 20.30 18.86 13.14
N PRO A 185 20.88 19.85 13.85
CA PRO A 185 20.52 21.24 13.64
C PRO A 185 20.91 21.64 12.22
N GLY A 186 19.97 22.25 11.50
CA GLY A 186 20.22 22.64 10.12
C GLY A 186 21.02 23.93 9.99
N THR A 187 21.78 24.03 8.92
CA THR A 187 22.53 25.24 8.56
C THR A 187 21.87 25.89 7.36
N GLY A 188 20.81 26.66 7.61
CA GLY A 188 20.32 27.75 6.77
C GLY A 188 20.58 27.66 5.25
N ALA A 189 19.95 26.71 4.56
CA ALA A 189 19.62 26.85 3.15
C ALA A 189 18.36 26.07 2.75
N GLY A 190 17.32 26.76 2.26
CA GLY A 190 16.37 26.22 1.27
C GLY A 190 14.93 25.89 1.66
N LEU A 191 14.57 25.79 2.95
CA LEU A 191 13.18 25.55 3.39
C LEU A 191 12.66 26.76 4.20
N LEU A 192 11.35 26.94 4.29
CA LEU A 192 10.68 27.94 5.12
C LEU A 192 9.78 27.22 6.14
N ALA A 193 9.23 27.96 7.10
CA ALA A 193 8.36 27.43 8.14
C ALA A 193 7.27 26.50 7.57
N GLY A 194 7.23 25.27 8.09
CA GLY A 194 6.28 24.23 7.71
C GLY A 194 6.63 23.48 6.42
N GLN A 195 7.71 23.84 5.72
CA GLN A 195 8.17 23.08 4.56
C GLN A 195 8.97 21.86 4.99
N VAL A 196 8.68 20.71 4.38
CA VAL A 196 9.38 19.45 4.61
C VAL A 196 9.91 18.91 3.29
N HIS A 197 11.16 18.46 3.27
CA HIS A 197 11.81 17.84 2.12
C HIS A 197 12.42 16.51 2.53
N VAL A 198 12.15 15.45 1.77
CA VAL A 198 12.78 14.14 1.94
C VAL A 198 14.04 14.06 1.09
N GLN A 199 15.19 13.80 1.70
CA GLN A 199 16.48 13.66 1.04
C GLN A 199 17.00 12.22 1.21
N VAL A 200 17.64 11.65 0.19
CA VAL A 200 18.37 10.37 0.33
C VAL A 200 19.67 10.59 1.10
N ILE A 201 19.93 9.73 2.08
CA ILE A 201 21.20 9.65 2.80
C ILE A 201 21.79 8.25 2.69
N THR A 202 23.05 8.08 3.10
CA THR A 202 23.65 6.75 3.17
C THR A 202 22.92 5.91 4.23
N GLY A 203 22.23 4.85 3.81
CA GLY A 203 21.51 3.95 4.72
C GLY A 203 20.04 4.32 5.02
N GLY A 204 19.43 5.25 4.28
CA GLY A 204 18.01 5.58 4.41
C GLY A 204 17.63 6.92 3.79
N VAL A 205 16.69 7.62 4.42
CA VAL A 205 16.28 8.97 4.06
C VAL A 205 16.40 9.91 5.26
N GLN A 206 16.43 11.21 4.98
CA GLN A 206 16.37 12.27 5.97
C GLN A 206 15.20 13.20 5.65
N LEU A 207 14.37 13.51 6.65
CA LEU A 207 13.39 14.58 6.58
C LEU A 207 14.06 15.88 6.98
N LEU A 208 14.12 16.85 6.07
CA LEU A 208 14.55 18.22 6.31
C LEU A 208 13.32 19.07 6.58
N ILE A 209 13.28 19.79 7.69
CA ILE A 209 12.10 20.53 8.16
C ILE A 209 12.49 21.99 8.38
N GLY A 210 11.76 22.92 7.76
CA GLY A 210 11.80 24.35 8.08
C GLY A 210 10.82 24.66 9.22
N LEU A 211 11.31 25.30 10.26
CA LEU A 211 10.61 25.69 11.48
C LEU A 211 10.41 27.22 11.58
N ASP A 212 11.17 28.02 10.84
CA ASP A 212 11.06 29.48 10.86
C ASP A 212 10.97 30.12 9.45
N ASP A 213 10.73 31.44 9.40
CA ASP A 213 10.65 32.18 8.14
C ASP A 213 12.04 32.43 7.50
N SER A 214 13.11 31.95 8.12
CA SER A 214 14.47 32.05 7.59
C SER A 214 14.68 30.93 6.57
N ALA A 215 15.27 31.25 5.43
CA ALA A 215 15.53 30.25 4.40
C ALA A 215 16.55 29.20 4.91
N GLY A 216 16.07 27.99 5.21
CA GLY A 216 16.84 26.91 5.82
C GLY A 216 15.98 25.72 6.19
N PHE A 217 16.59 24.53 6.24
CA PHE A 217 16.05 23.53 7.14
C PHE A 217 16.60 23.84 8.54
N ASP A 218 15.76 23.75 9.55
CA ASP A 218 16.09 23.98 10.95
C ASP A 218 16.38 22.65 11.65
N MET A 219 15.73 21.58 11.18
CA MET A 219 15.85 20.25 11.73
C MET A 219 15.98 19.22 10.61
N GLY A 220 16.93 18.30 10.75
CA GLY A 220 17.05 17.11 9.93
C GLY A 220 16.80 15.86 10.76
N VAL A 221 15.85 15.02 10.38
CA VAL A 221 15.52 13.74 11.04
C VAL A 221 15.89 12.60 10.10
N GLY A 222 16.96 11.88 10.39
CA GLY A 222 17.36 10.68 9.65
C GLY A 222 16.49 9.49 10.04
N LEU A 223 15.87 8.83 9.08
CA LEU A 223 15.08 7.61 9.29
C LEU A 223 15.93 6.39 8.93
N ALA A 224 16.14 5.49 9.89
CA ALA A 224 16.86 4.24 9.66
C ALA A 224 15.93 3.17 9.03
N GLY A 225 16.48 2.36 8.12
CA GLY A 225 15.76 1.26 7.47
C GLY A 225 15.91 1.27 5.95
N THR A 226 15.12 0.45 5.24
CA THR A 226 15.12 0.37 3.76
C THR A 226 14.24 1.46 3.11
N TYR A 227 14.09 2.60 3.79
CA TYR A 227 13.30 3.72 3.30
C TYR A 227 14.04 4.40 2.14
N VAL A 228 13.30 4.73 1.08
CA VAL A 228 13.76 5.47 -0.10
C VAL A 228 12.77 6.61 -0.40
N LEU A 229 13.10 7.52 -1.31
CA LEU A 229 12.23 8.67 -1.62
C LEU A 229 10.81 8.28 -2.02
N THR A 230 10.63 7.15 -2.71
CA THR A 230 9.31 6.68 -3.16
C THR A 230 8.45 6.10 -2.04
N ASP A 231 9.00 5.90 -0.85
CA ASP A 231 8.20 5.63 0.35
C ASP A 231 7.45 6.87 0.84
N PHE A 232 7.74 8.06 0.30
CA PHE A 232 7.12 9.30 0.74
C PHE A 232 6.35 9.94 -0.41
N GLU A 233 5.13 10.38 -0.13
CA GLU A 233 4.33 11.14 -1.08
C GLU A 233 3.93 12.50 -0.50
N ALA A 234 3.92 13.51 -1.37
CA ALA A 234 3.45 14.84 -1.04
C ALA A 234 1.96 14.92 -1.36
N VAL A 235 1.12 15.09 -0.35
CA VAL A 235 -0.32 15.25 -0.54
C VAL A 235 -0.84 16.39 0.32
N ALA A 236 -1.57 17.32 -0.32
CA ALA A 236 -2.15 18.49 0.32
C ALA A 236 -1.13 19.34 1.13
N GLY A 237 0.12 19.42 0.66
CA GLY A 237 1.19 20.18 1.31
C GLY A 237 1.87 19.45 2.48
N GLN A 238 1.57 18.17 2.69
CA GLN A 238 2.19 17.32 3.71
C GLN A 238 3.04 16.23 3.04
N VAL A 239 4.11 15.82 3.72
CA VAL A 239 4.85 14.60 3.41
C VAL A 239 4.28 13.47 4.26
N ARG A 240 3.83 12.39 3.63
CA ARG A 240 3.37 11.18 4.33
C ARG A 240 4.15 9.96 3.85
N LEU A 241 4.21 8.91 4.67
CA LEU A 241 4.63 7.60 4.19
C LEU A 241 3.55 7.04 3.26
N ALA A 242 3.93 6.58 2.07
CA ALA A 242 3.08 5.82 1.19
C ALA A 242 2.67 4.51 1.88
N THR A 243 1.43 4.10 1.68
CA THR A 243 0.90 2.83 2.20
C THR A 243 0.33 2.01 1.05
N ALA A 244 0.09 0.72 1.31
CA ALA A 244 -0.69 -0.12 0.42
C ALA A 244 -2.00 0.59 0.04
N ARG A 245 -2.29 0.62 -1.25
CA ARG A 245 -3.43 1.26 -1.89
C ARG A 245 -4.50 0.22 -2.17
N ASN A 246 -5.75 0.62 -1.92
CA ASN A 246 -6.93 -0.09 -2.39
C ASN A 246 -7.63 0.81 -3.40
N LEU A 247 -7.40 0.59 -4.70
CA LEU A 247 -8.02 1.38 -5.75
C LEU A 247 -9.13 0.59 -6.43
N THR A 248 -10.20 1.30 -6.78
CA THR A 248 -11.30 0.78 -7.57
C THR A 248 -11.53 1.72 -8.75
N GLY A 249 -11.44 1.19 -9.97
CA GLY A 249 -11.77 1.90 -11.19
C GLY A 249 -13.29 1.97 -11.41
N THR A 250 -13.64 2.29 -12.64
CA THR A 250 -14.99 2.62 -13.09
C THR A 250 -15.50 1.53 -14.04
N ALA A 251 -16.32 1.92 -15.02
CA ALA A 251 -16.85 1.00 -16.04
C ALA A 251 -16.37 1.39 -17.45
N GLY A 252 -15.31 2.20 -17.53
CA GLY A 252 -14.60 2.49 -18.78
C GLY A 252 -13.10 2.38 -18.54
N ASP A 253 -12.31 2.59 -19.59
CA ASP A 253 -10.87 2.31 -19.60
C ASP A 253 -10.08 3.16 -18.58
N ASP A 254 -9.60 2.51 -17.52
CA ASP A 254 -8.92 3.11 -16.39
C ASP A 254 -7.41 2.85 -16.40
N LEU A 255 -6.65 3.80 -15.83
CA LEU A 255 -5.23 3.64 -15.50
C LEU A 255 -5.07 3.65 -13.97
N LEU A 256 -4.77 2.48 -13.41
CA LEU A 256 -4.54 2.32 -11.97
C LEU A 256 -3.04 2.15 -11.68
N LEU A 257 -2.53 3.00 -10.80
CA LEU A 257 -1.13 3.01 -10.36
C LEU A 257 -1.04 2.71 -8.86
N GLY A 258 -0.47 1.55 -8.54
CA GLY A 258 -0.05 1.16 -7.21
C GLY A 258 1.18 1.90 -6.73
N SER A 259 1.83 1.32 -5.74
CA SER A 259 2.87 1.86 -4.89
C SER A 259 4.05 0.88 -4.86
N ARG A 260 4.80 0.84 -3.77
CA ARG A 260 5.86 -0.17 -3.56
C ARG A 260 5.50 -1.16 -2.44
N PHE A 261 4.24 -1.19 -2.06
CA PHE A 261 3.68 -2.04 -1.02
C PHE A 261 2.65 -2.96 -1.65
N ALA A 262 2.26 -4.01 -0.94
CA ALA A 262 1.24 -4.96 -1.39
C ALA A 262 -0.13 -4.29 -1.58
N ASP A 263 -0.42 -3.88 -2.80
CA ASP A 263 -1.61 -3.15 -3.20
C ASP A 263 -2.75 -4.08 -3.63
N THR A 264 -3.98 -3.58 -3.58
CA THR A 264 -5.15 -4.23 -4.19
C THR A 264 -5.80 -3.27 -5.18
N LEU A 265 -5.74 -3.62 -6.45
CA LEU A 265 -6.17 -2.79 -7.58
C LEU A 265 -7.28 -3.55 -8.32
N SER A 266 -8.48 -2.97 -8.39
CA SER A 266 -9.63 -3.55 -9.09
C SER A 266 -10.12 -2.55 -10.14
N ALA A 267 -9.99 -2.85 -11.42
CA ALA A 267 -10.22 -1.87 -12.46
C ALA A 267 -11.69 -1.74 -12.87
N GLY A 268 -12.43 -2.84 -12.93
CA GLY A 268 -13.87 -2.79 -13.14
C GLY A 268 -14.23 -3.32 -14.52
N ALA A 269 -14.99 -2.57 -15.31
CA ALA A 269 -15.26 -2.93 -16.70
C ALA A 269 -14.59 -1.92 -17.63
N GLY A 270 -14.24 -2.33 -18.85
CA GLY A 270 -13.46 -1.51 -19.77
C GLY A 270 -12.12 -2.17 -20.07
N ASP A 271 -11.33 -1.56 -20.95
CA ASP A 271 -10.00 -2.08 -21.30
C ASP A 271 -8.94 -1.39 -20.43
N ASP A 272 -8.60 -2.01 -19.29
CA ASP A 272 -7.90 -1.33 -18.20
C ASP A 272 -6.38 -1.56 -18.19
N ARG A 273 -5.66 -0.62 -17.54
CA ARG A 273 -4.20 -0.68 -17.34
C ARG A 273 -3.85 -0.62 -15.86
N LEU A 274 -3.23 -1.68 -15.35
CA LEU A 274 -2.87 -1.80 -13.94
C LEU A 274 -1.35 -1.93 -13.78
N PHE A 275 -0.78 -1.10 -12.91
CA PHE A 275 0.62 -1.18 -12.50
C PHE A 275 0.67 -1.33 -10.99
N GLY A 276 0.97 -2.53 -10.49
CA GLY A 276 1.12 -2.77 -9.05
C GLY A 276 2.31 -2.02 -8.47
N GLY A 277 3.45 -2.12 -9.15
CA GLY A 277 4.69 -1.47 -8.74
C GLY A 277 5.62 -2.49 -8.10
N ALA A 278 6.04 -2.24 -6.87
CA ALA A 278 6.81 -3.19 -6.07
C ALA A 278 5.94 -3.71 -4.92
N GLY A 279 6.34 -4.80 -4.27
CA GLY A 279 5.48 -5.48 -3.29
C GLY A 279 4.59 -6.54 -3.93
N ALA A 280 3.88 -7.30 -3.08
CA ALA A 280 3.07 -8.44 -3.53
C ALA A 280 1.63 -7.99 -3.80
N ASP A 281 1.34 -7.66 -5.06
CA ASP A 281 0.11 -6.98 -5.43
C ASP A 281 -1.00 -7.94 -5.87
N VAL A 282 -2.24 -7.48 -5.74
CA VAL A 282 -3.43 -8.14 -6.32
C VAL A 282 -4.05 -7.22 -7.35
N LEU A 283 -3.91 -7.59 -8.63
CA LEU A 283 -4.44 -6.83 -9.77
C LEU A 283 -5.63 -7.58 -10.37
N THR A 284 -6.80 -6.96 -10.39
CA THR A 284 -8.03 -7.51 -10.98
C THR A 284 -8.51 -6.59 -12.10
N GLY A 285 -8.56 -7.08 -13.33
CA GLY A 285 -9.06 -6.32 -14.48
C GLY A 285 -10.57 -6.25 -14.44
N GLY A 286 -11.19 -7.34 -14.85
CA GLY A 286 -12.63 -7.53 -14.82
C GLY A 286 -13.14 -7.80 -16.24
N PRO A 287 -14.34 -7.33 -16.61
CA PRO A 287 -14.81 -7.47 -17.98
C PRO A 287 -14.14 -6.48 -18.94
N GLY A 288 -13.40 -6.99 -19.92
CA GLY A 288 -12.75 -6.17 -20.95
C GLY A 288 -11.48 -6.85 -21.44
N ILE A 289 -10.61 -6.08 -22.09
CA ILE A 289 -9.23 -6.47 -22.39
C ILE A 289 -8.30 -5.71 -21.45
N ASP A 290 -7.80 -6.40 -20.45
CA ASP A 290 -7.02 -5.79 -19.39
C ASP A 290 -5.54 -6.13 -19.48
N ALA A 291 -4.71 -5.18 -19.02
CA ALA A 291 -3.28 -5.34 -19.02
C ALA A 291 -2.62 -4.98 -17.68
N ALA A 292 -1.71 -5.86 -17.26
CA ALA A 292 -0.74 -5.57 -16.22
C ALA A 292 0.57 -5.07 -16.84
N GLY A 293 1.19 -4.05 -16.26
CA GLY A 293 2.47 -3.50 -16.69
C GLY A 293 3.58 -3.65 -15.66
N MET A 294 4.76 -4.11 -16.09
CA MET A 294 5.98 -4.21 -15.27
C MET A 294 7.20 -3.70 -16.03
N LYS A 295 8.06 -2.93 -15.36
CA LYS A 295 9.30 -2.36 -15.94
C LYS A 295 10.48 -3.35 -16.01
N LEU A 296 10.20 -4.64 -15.88
CA LEU A 296 11.19 -5.72 -15.86
C LEU A 296 11.25 -6.44 -17.20
N ALA A 297 12.38 -7.08 -17.52
CA ALA A 297 12.48 -7.94 -18.69
C ALA A 297 11.93 -9.34 -18.40
N PHE A 298 11.55 -10.10 -19.44
CA PHE A 298 11.06 -11.47 -19.30
C PHE A 298 12.02 -12.41 -18.56
N ALA A 299 13.33 -12.17 -18.64
CA ALA A 299 14.34 -12.97 -17.92
C ALA A 299 14.35 -12.71 -16.40
N GLU A 300 13.72 -11.64 -15.93
CA GLU A 300 13.69 -11.20 -14.53
C GLU A 300 12.41 -11.63 -13.79
N VAL A 301 11.45 -12.22 -14.51
CA VAL A 301 10.15 -12.61 -13.97
C VAL A 301 9.91 -14.11 -14.13
N THR A 302 9.25 -14.72 -13.15
CA THR A 302 8.72 -16.08 -13.27
C THR A 302 7.21 -16.03 -13.34
N ILE A 303 6.62 -16.54 -14.41
CA ILE A 303 5.17 -16.52 -14.63
C ILE A 303 4.62 -17.93 -14.43
N SER A 304 3.63 -18.07 -13.54
CA SER A 304 2.96 -19.33 -13.26
C SER A 304 1.44 -19.16 -13.34
N ARG A 305 0.78 -19.94 -14.20
CA ARG A 305 -0.69 -19.95 -14.28
C ARG A 305 -1.28 -20.89 -13.24
N LEU A 306 -2.31 -20.42 -12.55
CA LEU A 306 -2.96 -21.15 -11.47
C LEU A 306 -4.23 -21.89 -11.95
N PRO A 307 -4.66 -22.95 -11.25
CA PRO A 307 -5.88 -23.70 -11.61
C PRO A 307 -7.17 -22.88 -11.55
N ASP A 308 -7.17 -21.75 -10.83
CA ASP A 308 -8.30 -20.84 -10.70
C ASP A 308 -8.40 -19.84 -11.87
N GLY A 309 -7.52 -19.94 -12.87
CA GLY A 309 -7.48 -19.06 -14.03
C GLY A 309 -6.60 -17.82 -13.84
N SER A 310 -6.19 -17.49 -12.61
CA SER A 310 -5.29 -16.36 -12.35
C SER A 310 -3.83 -16.67 -12.71
N THR A 311 -3.02 -15.63 -12.84
CA THR A 311 -1.58 -15.72 -13.09
C THR A 311 -0.81 -15.18 -11.89
N GLN A 312 0.23 -15.89 -11.47
CA GLN A 312 1.24 -15.39 -10.57
C GLN A 312 2.46 -14.91 -11.34
N VAL A 313 2.94 -13.71 -11.01
CA VAL A 313 4.20 -13.18 -11.53
C VAL A 313 5.13 -12.95 -10.34
N THR A 314 6.21 -13.73 -10.28
CA THR A 314 7.20 -13.66 -9.21
C THR A 314 8.43 -12.90 -9.68
N THR A 315 8.85 -11.90 -8.91
CA THR A 315 10.03 -11.06 -9.09
C THR A 315 10.98 -11.21 -7.92
N MET A 316 12.20 -10.67 -8.04
CA MET A 316 13.17 -10.59 -6.94
C MET A 316 13.38 -9.14 -6.53
N GLU A 317 12.89 -8.76 -5.36
CA GLU A 317 13.01 -7.41 -4.81
C GLU A 317 13.85 -7.44 -3.53
N ALA A 318 14.96 -6.69 -3.51
CA ALA A 318 15.89 -6.67 -2.38
C ALA A 318 16.35 -8.07 -1.89
N GLY A 319 16.40 -9.05 -2.80
CA GLY A 319 16.80 -10.43 -2.50
C GLY A 319 15.69 -11.32 -1.94
N LEU A 320 14.45 -10.83 -1.90
CA LEU A 320 13.26 -11.59 -1.54
C LEU A 320 12.41 -11.88 -2.78
N ALA A 321 11.82 -13.07 -2.83
CA ALA A 321 10.84 -13.39 -3.85
C ALA A 321 9.52 -12.68 -3.50
N VAL A 322 9.07 -11.82 -4.39
CA VAL A 322 7.81 -11.08 -4.29
C VAL A 322 6.90 -11.57 -5.40
N THR A 323 5.61 -11.74 -5.13
CA THR A 323 4.69 -12.38 -6.10
C THR A 323 3.40 -11.60 -6.20
N ASP A 324 3.14 -11.13 -7.41
CA ASP A 324 1.89 -10.51 -7.80
C ASP A 324 0.88 -11.56 -8.23
N ARG A 325 -0.39 -11.29 -7.96
CA ARG A 325 -1.53 -12.08 -8.41
C ARG A 325 -2.36 -11.27 -9.40
N LEU A 326 -2.37 -11.73 -10.64
CA LEU A 326 -3.11 -11.17 -11.77
C LEU A 326 -4.39 -11.98 -12.00
N ILE A 327 -5.55 -11.34 -11.81
CA ILE A 327 -6.88 -11.93 -11.94
C ILE A 327 -7.57 -11.24 -13.11
N ASP A 328 -8.18 -12.02 -14.00
CA ASP A 328 -8.87 -11.50 -15.19
C ASP A 328 -7.98 -10.51 -15.96
N MET A 329 -6.77 -10.96 -16.32
CA MET A 329 -5.78 -10.20 -17.09
C MET A 329 -5.47 -10.94 -18.39
N GLU A 330 -5.52 -10.24 -19.52
CA GLU A 330 -5.23 -10.78 -20.84
C GLU A 330 -3.77 -10.56 -21.23
N LEU A 331 -3.22 -9.41 -20.84
CA LEU A 331 -1.91 -8.94 -21.29
C LEU A 331 -0.98 -8.66 -20.10
N LEU A 332 0.29 -9.05 -20.26
CA LEU A 332 1.38 -8.60 -19.40
C LEU A 332 2.43 -7.88 -20.25
N TYR A 333 2.57 -6.58 -20.02
CA TYR A 333 3.59 -5.75 -20.65
C TYR A 333 4.87 -5.80 -19.82
N LEU A 334 5.94 -6.28 -20.44
CA LEU A 334 7.30 -6.26 -19.92
C LEU A 334 8.13 -5.29 -20.74
N SER A 335 9.30 -4.90 -20.21
CA SER A 335 10.20 -3.95 -20.87
C SER A 335 10.70 -4.42 -22.25
N ASP A 336 10.75 -5.74 -22.50
CA ASP A 336 11.28 -6.33 -23.73
C ASP A 336 10.24 -7.05 -24.62
N ARG A 337 9.02 -7.30 -24.11
CA ARG A 337 7.96 -8.01 -24.83
C ARG A 337 6.58 -7.86 -24.19
N VAL A 338 5.54 -8.23 -24.93
CA VAL A 338 4.19 -8.45 -24.41
C VAL A 338 3.93 -9.96 -24.30
N VAL A 339 3.40 -10.40 -23.16
CA VAL A 339 3.04 -11.78 -22.88
C VAL A 339 1.52 -11.90 -22.85
N LEU A 340 0.97 -12.86 -23.61
CA LEU A 340 -0.45 -13.22 -23.51
C LEU A 340 -0.68 -14.14 -22.31
N LEU A 341 -1.56 -13.73 -21.41
CA LEU A 341 -1.96 -14.47 -20.21
C LEU A 341 -3.22 -15.34 -20.42
N THR A 342 -3.89 -15.20 -21.57
CA THR A 342 -4.98 -16.06 -22.09
C THR A 342 -4.65 -16.52 -23.53
N PRO A 343 -5.17 -17.66 -24.05
CA PRO A 343 -6.36 -18.42 -23.62
C PRO A 343 -6.03 -19.75 -22.92
N ALA A 344 -7.05 -20.41 -22.36
CA ALA A 344 -6.94 -21.76 -21.82
C ALA A 344 -6.43 -22.75 -22.88
N ALA A 345 -5.56 -23.67 -22.47
CA ALA A 345 -4.81 -24.61 -23.31
C ALA A 345 -5.65 -25.70 -24.03
N THR A 346 -6.93 -25.47 -24.35
CA THR A 346 -7.81 -26.48 -24.97
C THR A 346 -8.35 -26.15 -26.36
N GLU A 347 -8.08 -24.98 -26.92
CA GLU A 347 -8.57 -24.67 -28.27
C GLU A 347 -7.47 -24.85 -29.33
N ALA A 348 -7.34 -26.09 -29.81
CA ALA A 348 -6.64 -26.35 -31.06
C ALA A 348 -7.38 -25.63 -32.21
N PRO A 349 -6.66 -25.08 -33.22
CA PRO A 349 -7.30 -24.44 -34.36
C PRO A 349 -8.07 -25.50 -35.14
N THR A 350 -9.39 -25.53 -34.99
CA THR A 350 -10.24 -26.37 -35.82
C THR A 350 -10.39 -25.69 -37.18
N ALA A 351 -9.97 -26.41 -38.21
CA ALA A 351 -10.01 -25.99 -39.60
C ALA A 351 -11.45 -25.60 -39.99
N GLY A 352 -11.72 -24.29 -40.08
CA GLY A 352 -13.03 -23.73 -40.45
C GLY A 352 -13.42 -22.41 -39.78
N LEU A 353 -12.64 -21.91 -38.82
CA LEU A 353 -12.92 -20.67 -38.09
C LEU A 353 -12.56 -19.39 -38.88
N VAL A 354 -13.34 -18.33 -38.65
CA VAL A 354 -12.87 -16.95 -38.78
C VAL A 354 -11.64 -16.84 -37.87
N LEU A 355 -10.47 -16.61 -38.46
CA LEU A 355 -9.17 -16.65 -37.79
C LEU A 355 -9.19 -15.84 -36.48
N GLY A 356 -8.75 -16.47 -35.38
CA GLY A 356 -8.53 -15.81 -34.10
C GLY A 356 -9.77 -15.56 -33.24
N PHE A 357 -10.96 -16.03 -33.62
CA PHE A 357 -12.16 -15.91 -32.79
C PHE A 357 -12.09 -16.84 -31.57
N SER A 358 -11.87 -16.27 -30.39
CA SER A 358 -12.08 -16.97 -29.11
C SER A 358 -13.53 -16.78 -28.68
N GLU A 359 -14.30 -17.87 -28.56
CA GLU A 359 -15.67 -17.80 -28.02
C GLU A 359 -15.66 -17.24 -26.60
N ALA A 360 -14.78 -17.75 -25.74
CA ALA A 360 -14.63 -17.25 -24.37
C ALA A 360 -14.19 -15.79 -24.34
N GLY A 361 -13.17 -15.40 -25.13
CA GLY A 361 -12.69 -14.02 -25.19
C GLY A 361 -13.73 -13.06 -25.77
N TYR A 362 -14.47 -13.47 -26.79
CA TYR A 362 -15.54 -12.68 -27.37
C TYR A 362 -16.72 -12.50 -26.41
N LEU A 363 -17.10 -13.54 -25.66
CA LEU A 363 -18.16 -13.42 -24.66
C LEU A 363 -17.72 -12.64 -23.41
N ALA A 364 -16.45 -12.77 -23.01
CA ALA A 364 -15.88 -11.99 -21.90
C ALA A 364 -15.85 -10.48 -22.23
N ALA A 365 -15.35 -10.13 -23.41
CA ALA A 365 -15.32 -8.74 -23.90
C ALA A 365 -16.71 -8.18 -24.26
N ASN A 366 -17.75 -9.02 -24.31
CA ASN A 366 -19.11 -8.61 -24.67
C ASN A 366 -20.15 -9.24 -23.72
N PRO A 367 -20.27 -8.75 -22.46
CA PRO A 367 -21.17 -9.33 -21.47
C PRO A 367 -22.66 -9.31 -21.86
N ASP A 368 -23.06 -8.33 -22.68
CA ASP A 368 -24.38 -8.26 -23.29
C ASP A 368 -24.63 -9.46 -24.22
N VAL A 369 -23.63 -9.84 -25.00
CA VAL A 369 -23.67 -11.01 -25.88
C VAL A 369 -23.57 -12.30 -25.08
N ALA A 370 -22.75 -12.36 -24.03
CA ALA A 370 -22.71 -13.49 -23.10
C ALA A 370 -24.08 -13.77 -22.48
N ALA A 371 -24.77 -12.73 -22.01
CA ALA A 371 -26.12 -12.84 -21.49
C ALA A 371 -27.12 -13.29 -22.57
N ALA A 372 -27.02 -12.76 -23.79
CA ALA A 372 -27.89 -13.14 -24.90
C ALA A 372 -27.67 -14.59 -25.36
N VAL A 373 -26.43 -15.09 -25.36
CA VAL A 373 -26.09 -16.49 -25.65
C VAL A 373 -26.59 -17.41 -24.53
N ALA A 374 -26.37 -17.03 -23.27
CA ALA A 374 -26.88 -17.79 -22.11
C ALA A 374 -28.41 -17.86 -22.08
N ALA A 375 -29.10 -16.82 -22.55
CA ALA A 375 -30.56 -16.79 -22.71
C ALA A 375 -31.06 -17.52 -23.97
N GLY A 376 -30.17 -18.10 -24.78
CA GLY A 376 -30.51 -18.82 -26.01
C GLY A 376 -30.89 -17.93 -27.20
N GLY A 377 -30.64 -16.62 -27.11
CA GLY A 377 -30.89 -15.66 -28.20
C GLY A 377 -29.92 -15.82 -29.38
N PHE A 378 -28.73 -16.36 -29.12
CA PHE A 378 -27.73 -16.71 -30.14
C PHE A 378 -27.15 -18.10 -29.84
N ALA A 379 -26.84 -18.86 -30.91
CA ALA A 379 -26.28 -20.21 -30.78
C ALA A 379 -24.85 -20.21 -30.21
N SER A 380 -24.13 -19.09 -30.37
CA SER A 380 -22.79 -18.85 -29.87
C SER A 380 -22.44 -17.36 -30.02
N GLY A 381 -21.40 -16.90 -29.34
CA GLY A 381 -20.74 -15.63 -29.58
C GLY A 381 -20.28 -15.50 -31.03
N LEU A 382 -19.78 -16.58 -31.65
CA LEU A 382 -19.44 -16.57 -33.07
C LEU A 382 -20.66 -16.33 -33.97
N ALA A 383 -21.83 -16.87 -33.60
CA ALA A 383 -23.07 -16.64 -34.33
C ALA A 383 -23.51 -15.17 -34.23
N HIS A 384 -23.38 -14.57 -33.04
CA HIS A 384 -23.60 -13.14 -32.86
C HIS A 384 -22.61 -12.30 -33.67
N TYR A 385 -21.31 -12.62 -33.59
CA TYR A 385 -20.26 -11.88 -34.30
C TYR A 385 -20.50 -11.85 -35.81
N ASN A 386 -20.83 -12.99 -36.39
CA ASN A 386 -21.12 -13.10 -37.82
C ASN A 386 -22.39 -12.36 -38.23
N ALA A 387 -23.41 -12.32 -37.36
CA ALA A 387 -24.69 -11.68 -37.65
C ALA A 387 -24.67 -10.15 -37.43
N PHE A 388 -23.97 -9.70 -36.39
CA PHE A 388 -24.00 -8.32 -35.91
C PHE A 388 -22.61 -7.77 -35.57
N GLY A 389 -21.77 -8.56 -34.88
CA GLY A 389 -20.47 -8.07 -34.38
C GLY A 389 -19.52 -7.52 -35.44
N LYS A 390 -19.54 -8.04 -36.68
CA LYS A 390 -18.79 -7.46 -37.83
C LYS A 390 -19.21 -6.03 -38.16
N GLY A 391 -20.52 -5.75 -38.10
CA GLY A 391 -21.08 -4.43 -38.37
C GLY A 391 -20.97 -3.47 -37.18
N GLU A 392 -20.80 -4.02 -35.98
CA GLU A 392 -20.57 -3.29 -34.72
C GLU A 392 -19.08 -3.07 -34.43
N ALA A 393 -18.18 -3.50 -35.32
CA ALA A 393 -16.74 -3.39 -35.17
C ALA A 393 -16.14 -4.08 -33.93
N ARG A 394 -16.82 -5.08 -33.32
CA ARG A 394 -16.33 -5.79 -32.13
C ARG A 394 -15.09 -6.65 -32.47
N SER A 395 -14.07 -6.70 -31.61
CA SER A 395 -12.87 -7.51 -31.85
C SER A 395 -13.11 -9.01 -31.63
N THR A 396 -12.33 -9.85 -32.32
CA THR A 396 -12.35 -11.31 -32.15
C THR A 396 -11.14 -11.83 -31.38
N THR A 397 -10.13 -10.98 -31.16
CA THR A 397 -8.87 -11.33 -30.49
C THR A 397 -8.35 -10.13 -29.69
N VAL A 398 -7.74 -10.40 -28.54
CA VAL A 398 -7.04 -9.40 -27.70
C VAL A 398 -5.96 -8.62 -28.46
N LEU A 399 -5.40 -9.19 -29.53
CA LEU A 399 -4.30 -8.58 -30.28
C LEU A 399 -4.75 -7.68 -31.44
N PHE A 400 -6.06 -7.50 -31.63
CA PHE A 400 -6.62 -6.53 -32.55
C PHE A 400 -7.56 -5.62 -31.80
N ASP A 401 -7.31 -4.32 -31.83
CA ASP A 401 -8.12 -3.33 -31.16
C ASP A 401 -8.74 -2.41 -32.24
N PRO A 402 -10.03 -2.56 -32.55
CA PRO A 402 -10.70 -1.82 -33.61
C PRO A 402 -10.72 -0.32 -33.33
N ASP A 403 -10.94 0.10 -32.09
CA ASP A 403 -11.04 1.51 -31.73
C ASP A 403 -9.66 2.17 -31.78
N TRP A 404 -8.64 1.51 -31.25
CA TRP A 404 -7.25 1.95 -31.36
C TRP A 404 -6.77 2.00 -32.81
N TYR A 405 -7.13 0.99 -33.60
CA TYR A 405 -6.77 0.91 -35.01
C TYR A 405 -7.41 2.05 -35.79
N LEU A 406 -8.71 2.30 -35.64
CA LEU A 406 -9.40 3.38 -36.34
C LEU A 406 -8.93 4.76 -35.88
N ALA A 407 -8.62 4.94 -34.60
CA ALA A 407 -8.08 6.19 -34.08
C ALA A 407 -6.73 6.57 -34.72
N ARG A 408 -5.88 5.58 -35.04
CA ARG A 408 -4.59 5.79 -35.72
C ARG A 408 -4.67 5.79 -37.24
N ASN A 409 -5.79 5.35 -37.80
CA ASN A 409 -6.00 5.20 -39.23
C ASN A 409 -7.27 5.94 -39.68
N PRO A 410 -7.25 7.29 -39.72
CA PRO A 410 -8.44 8.10 -40.01
C PRO A 410 -9.05 7.83 -41.40
N ASP A 411 -8.22 7.44 -42.36
CA ASP A 411 -8.67 7.03 -43.70
C ASP A 411 -9.54 5.77 -43.66
N VAL A 412 -9.17 4.81 -42.80
CA VAL A 412 -9.94 3.58 -42.58
C VAL A 412 -11.21 3.88 -41.77
N ALA A 413 -11.14 4.76 -40.77
CA ALA A 413 -12.31 5.22 -40.02
C ALA A 413 -13.41 5.78 -40.94
N VAL A 414 -13.03 6.57 -41.95
CA VAL A 414 -13.96 7.07 -42.97
C VAL A 414 -14.58 5.92 -43.78
N ALA A 415 -13.78 4.94 -44.21
CA ALA A 415 -14.27 3.79 -44.99
C ALA A 415 -15.22 2.89 -44.18
N VAL A 416 -14.96 2.70 -42.88
CA VAL A 416 -15.83 1.96 -41.96
C VAL A 416 -17.14 2.71 -41.74
N ALA A 417 -17.10 4.03 -41.53
CA ALA A 417 -18.30 4.85 -41.38
C ALA A 417 -19.21 4.81 -42.63
N GLN A 418 -18.62 4.63 -43.82
CA GLN A 418 -19.33 4.45 -45.08
C GLN A 418 -19.80 3.01 -45.34
N ARG A 419 -19.54 2.08 -44.41
CA ARG A 419 -19.81 0.63 -44.54
C ARG A 419 -19.16 -0.01 -45.76
N ALA A 420 -18.03 0.54 -46.21
CA ALA A 420 -17.27 -0.01 -47.34
C ALA A 420 -16.35 -1.17 -46.92
N THR A 421 -15.92 -1.18 -45.65
CA THR A 421 -15.08 -2.22 -45.05
C THR A 421 -15.30 -2.25 -43.53
N THR A 422 -14.68 -3.20 -42.83
CA THR A 422 -14.55 -3.20 -41.36
C THR A 422 -13.09 -2.91 -40.98
N ALA A 423 -12.84 -2.50 -39.74
CA ALA A 423 -11.47 -2.28 -39.25
C ALA A 423 -10.60 -3.52 -39.43
N LEU A 424 -11.13 -4.68 -39.02
CA LEU A 424 -10.45 -5.98 -39.11
C LEU A 424 -10.22 -6.40 -40.56
N ASP A 425 -11.23 -6.29 -41.43
CA ASP A 425 -11.06 -6.64 -42.85
C ASP A 425 -10.02 -5.76 -43.53
N HIS A 426 -10.01 -4.45 -43.23
CA HIS A 426 -8.98 -3.54 -43.73
C HIS A 426 -7.60 -4.00 -43.29
N TYR A 427 -7.42 -4.28 -42.00
CA TYR A 427 -6.14 -4.76 -41.48
C TYR A 427 -5.70 -6.05 -42.14
N LEU A 428 -6.55 -7.07 -42.20
CA LEU A 428 -6.21 -8.40 -42.71
C LEU A 428 -5.81 -8.39 -44.20
N ILE A 429 -6.43 -7.52 -45.00
CA ILE A 429 -6.22 -7.45 -46.44
C ILE A 429 -5.08 -6.49 -46.80
N ASN A 430 -5.10 -5.28 -46.24
CA ASN A 430 -4.23 -4.17 -46.65
C ASN A 430 -3.34 -3.67 -45.50
N GLY A 431 -3.89 -3.45 -44.31
CA GLY A 431 -3.22 -2.69 -43.24
C GLY A 431 -1.86 -3.26 -42.84
N TRP A 432 -1.72 -4.57 -42.70
CA TRP A 432 -0.44 -5.18 -42.38
C TRP A 432 0.63 -5.01 -43.48
N ARG A 433 0.21 -4.94 -44.75
CA ARG A 433 1.12 -4.69 -45.89
C ARG A 433 1.59 -3.25 -45.93
N GLU A 434 0.79 -2.35 -45.38
CA GLU A 434 1.08 -0.94 -45.21
C GLU A 434 1.90 -0.67 -43.93
N GLY A 435 2.25 -1.71 -43.17
CA GLY A 435 3.01 -1.60 -41.92
C GLY A 435 2.19 -1.03 -40.76
N ARG A 436 0.85 -1.04 -40.85
CA ARG A 436 -0.01 -0.58 -39.75
C ARG A 436 -0.04 -1.64 -38.64
N ASP A 437 -0.10 -1.18 -37.41
CA ASP A 437 -0.19 -2.05 -36.24
C ASP A 437 -1.65 -2.39 -35.93
N PRO A 438 -1.99 -3.63 -35.53
CA PRO A 438 -3.36 -4.04 -35.24
C PRO A 438 -3.87 -3.62 -33.86
N SER A 439 -2.97 -3.36 -32.91
CA SER A 439 -3.30 -2.96 -31.54
C SER A 439 -2.07 -2.36 -30.87
N ALA A 440 -2.24 -1.80 -29.68
CA ALA A 440 -1.11 -1.36 -28.87
C ALA A 440 -0.13 -2.50 -28.50
N ALA A 441 -0.62 -3.74 -28.42
CA ALA A 441 0.14 -4.89 -27.95
C ALA A 441 1.07 -5.50 -29.02
N PHE A 442 0.89 -5.12 -30.29
CA PHE A 442 1.55 -5.81 -31.41
C PHE A 442 2.12 -4.81 -32.42
N ASP A 443 3.45 -4.70 -32.45
CA ASP A 443 4.18 -3.99 -33.49
C ASP A 443 4.41 -4.89 -34.71
N THR A 444 3.74 -4.57 -35.81
CA THR A 444 3.81 -5.27 -37.11
C THR A 444 5.23 -5.27 -37.66
N SER A 445 5.91 -4.12 -37.59
CA SER A 445 7.24 -3.95 -38.18
C SER A 445 8.29 -4.69 -37.37
N ALA A 446 8.26 -4.53 -36.04
CA ALA A 446 9.17 -5.23 -35.13
C ALA A 446 9.00 -6.75 -35.20
N TYR A 447 7.77 -7.24 -35.38
CA TYR A 447 7.54 -8.67 -35.58
C TYR A 447 8.17 -9.16 -36.89
N LEU A 448 7.98 -8.46 -38.01
CA LEU A 448 8.57 -8.85 -39.29
C LEU A 448 10.10 -8.76 -39.30
N ASP A 449 10.67 -7.74 -38.67
CA ASP A 449 12.13 -7.57 -38.54
C ASP A 449 12.77 -8.71 -37.73
N ARG A 450 12.09 -9.16 -36.68
CA ARG A 450 12.55 -10.29 -35.85
C ARG A 450 12.31 -11.65 -36.50
N ASN A 451 11.41 -11.71 -37.47
CA ASN A 451 10.99 -12.93 -38.15
C ASN A 451 11.15 -12.81 -39.67
N PRO A 452 12.40 -12.81 -40.19
CA PRO A 452 12.66 -12.61 -41.62
C PRO A 452 11.99 -13.65 -42.51
N ASP A 453 11.75 -14.86 -42.00
CA ASP A 453 11.04 -15.93 -42.70
C ASP A 453 9.57 -15.56 -42.97
N VAL A 454 8.89 -14.91 -42.02
CA VAL A 454 7.51 -14.42 -42.15
C VAL A 454 7.47 -13.25 -43.15
N ALA A 455 8.44 -12.35 -43.06
CA ALA A 455 8.57 -11.23 -43.98
C ALA A 455 8.77 -11.70 -45.43
N VAL A 456 9.65 -12.68 -45.65
CA VAL A 456 9.90 -13.27 -46.97
C VAL A 456 8.69 -14.05 -47.48
N ALA A 457 7.99 -14.77 -46.60
CA ALA A 457 6.78 -15.50 -46.97
C ALA A 457 5.62 -14.56 -47.37
N GLY A 458 5.68 -13.28 -46.99
CA GLY A 458 4.65 -12.28 -47.32
C GLY A 458 3.29 -12.66 -46.74
N VAL A 459 3.29 -13.19 -45.53
CA VAL A 459 2.08 -13.56 -44.78
C VAL A 459 1.77 -12.51 -43.71
N ASN A 460 0.49 -12.36 -43.36
CA ASN A 460 0.07 -11.40 -42.35
C ASN A 460 0.71 -11.77 -40.99
N PRO A 461 1.47 -10.85 -40.35
CA PRO A 461 2.24 -11.14 -39.14
C PRO A 461 1.37 -11.43 -37.91
N LEU A 462 0.23 -10.75 -37.76
CA LEU A 462 -0.71 -11.03 -36.67
C LEU A 462 -1.32 -12.43 -36.82
N VAL A 463 -1.75 -12.77 -38.04
CA VAL A 463 -2.29 -14.10 -38.36
C VAL A 463 -1.23 -15.17 -38.14
N HIS A 464 0.00 -14.91 -38.57
CA HIS A 464 1.11 -15.82 -38.37
C HIS A 464 1.39 -16.04 -36.88
N PHE A 465 1.43 -14.96 -36.10
CA PHE A 465 1.71 -15.05 -34.67
C PHE A 465 0.65 -15.88 -33.94
N ILE A 466 -0.63 -15.57 -34.15
CA ILE A 466 -1.76 -16.27 -33.51
C ILE A 466 -1.80 -17.75 -33.95
N GLY A 467 -1.58 -18.03 -35.25
CA GLY A 467 -1.69 -19.38 -35.78
C GLY A 467 -0.52 -20.30 -35.45
N TRP A 468 0.70 -19.75 -35.41
CA TRP A 468 1.95 -20.52 -35.30
C TRP A 468 2.97 -19.88 -34.38
N GLY A 469 3.19 -18.57 -34.50
CA GLY A 469 4.28 -17.88 -33.80
C GLY A 469 4.26 -18.04 -32.29
N MET A 470 3.08 -18.08 -31.66
CA MET A 470 2.95 -18.36 -30.22
C MET A 470 3.51 -19.74 -29.85
N ASN A 471 3.14 -20.79 -30.59
CA ASN A 471 3.62 -22.15 -30.36
C ASN A 471 5.09 -22.33 -30.70
N GLU A 472 5.60 -21.52 -31.62
CA GLU A 472 7.02 -21.46 -31.99
C GLU A 472 7.86 -20.65 -30.98
N GLY A 473 7.24 -20.06 -29.96
CA GLY A 473 7.93 -19.23 -28.96
C GLY A 473 8.40 -17.88 -29.49
N ARG A 474 7.82 -17.40 -30.61
CA ARG A 474 8.08 -16.04 -31.11
C ARG A 474 7.49 -15.03 -30.14
N ILE A 475 8.10 -13.84 -30.12
CA ILE A 475 7.73 -12.77 -29.19
C ILE A 475 7.12 -11.60 -29.94
N ILE A 476 6.22 -10.90 -29.27
CA ILE A 476 5.63 -9.64 -29.72
C ILE A 476 6.07 -8.51 -28.81
N THR A 477 6.10 -7.31 -29.33
CA THR A 477 6.44 -6.08 -28.60
C THR A 477 5.31 -5.08 -28.79
N ALA A 478 5.14 -4.21 -27.80
CA ALA A 478 4.15 -3.14 -27.86
C ALA A 478 4.45 -2.20 -29.03
N ALA A 479 3.44 -1.87 -29.82
CA ALA A 479 3.51 -0.82 -30.84
C ALA A 479 3.51 0.59 -30.21
N ASP A 480 3.03 0.69 -28.96
CA ASP A 480 2.99 1.93 -28.21
C ASP A 480 3.72 1.79 -26.87
N SER A 481 4.83 2.53 -26.73
CA SER A 481 5.64 2.54 -25.51
C SER A 481 4.93 3.18 -24.31
N ALA A 482 3.82 3.92 -24.51
CA ALA A 482 3.05 4.50 -23.40
C ALA A 482 2.44 3.44 -22.45
N TRP A 483 2.49 2.16 -22.80
CA TRP A 483 2.07 1.04 -21.95
C TRP A 483 3.10 0.58 -20.92
N ILE A 484 4.34 1.09 -20.96
CA ILE A 484 5.41 0.64 -20.04
C ILE A 484 5.51 1.51 -18.78
N GLY A 485 4.73 2.60 -18.70
CA GLY A 485 4.69 3.53 -17.56
C GLY A 485 5.87 4.48 -17.46
#